data_AF-A0A239AAG4-F1
#
_entry.id   AF-A0A239AAG4-F1
#
_cell.length_a   1.000
_cell.length_b   1.000
_cell.length_c   1.000
_cell.angle_alpha   90.00
_cell.angle_beta   90.00
_cell.angle_gamma   90.00
#
_symmetry.space_group_name_H-M   'P 1'
#
loop_
_entity.id
_entity.type
_entity.pdbx_description
1 polymer ?
#
loop_
_entity_poly.entity_id
_entity_poly.type
_entity_poly.pdbx_seq_one_letter_code
_entity_poly.pdbx_strand_id
1 'polypeptide(L)'
;MSTALIVGGDQIDGIKQELSNFGITHINHWSGRKVGDGKKIIPHDTELIVLVTDWISHTFTHKIKQSAAKRGVRIVYTPNGPAALRTRLRQLHPAHDTEDECRVTFHQALH
;
A
#
# COMPACT_ATOMS: atom_id res chain seq x y z
N MET A 1 9.50 -5.52 -15.23
CA MET A 1 9.78 -5.61 -13.79
C MET A 1 8.83 -4.64 -13.14
N SER A 2 7.99 -5.08 -12.20
CA SER A 2 7.00 -4.20 -11.56
C SER A 2 7.50 -3.76 -10.19
N THR A 3 7.42 -2.44 -9.94
CA THR A 3 7.90 -1.83 -8.69
C THR A 3 6.74 -1.24 -7.88
N ALA A 4 6.68 -1.57 -6.59
CA ALA A 4 5.78 -0.94 -5.63
C ALA A 4 6.53 -0.10 -4.59
N LEU A 5 5.85 0.93 -4.09
CA LEU A 5 6.29 1.71 -2.95
C LEU A 5 5.30 1.53 -1.79
N ILE A 6 5.78 0.98 -0.68
CA ILE A 6 5.05 0.93 0.58
C ILE A 6 5.34 2.21 1.36
N VAL A 7 4.30 2.87 1.83
CA VAL A 7 4.39 4.11 2.60
C VAL A 7 3.62 3.95 3.92
N GLY A 8 4.33 4.03 5.03
CA GLY A 8 3.81 3.76 6.37
C GLY A 8 4.12 2.35 6.87
N GLY A 9 3.89 2.14 8.17
CA GLY A 9 4.10 0.87 8.86
C GLY A 9 5.58 0.57 9.15
N ASP A 10 5.84 -0.07 10.29
CA ASP A 10 7.19 -0.53 10.67
C ASP A 10 7.41 -2.00 10.32
N GLN A 11 6.35 -2.81 10.39
CA GLN A 11 6.37 -4.22 9.99
C GLN A 11 5.63 -4.36 8.67
N ILE A 12 6.39 -4.59 7.60
CA ILE A 12 5.85 -4.65 6.25
C ILE A 12 6.13 -5.97 5.54
N ASP A 13 6.70 -6.96 6.23
CA ASP A 13 7.12 -8.20 5.57
C ASP A 13 5.94 -9.00 5.04
N GLY A 14 4.81 -9.03 5.76
CA GLY A 14 3.57 -9.58 5.21
C GLY A 14 3.06 -8.81 3.99
N ILE A 15 3.14 -7.47 4.01
CA ILE A 15 2.75 -6.63 2.87
C ILE A 15 3.65 -6.90 1.67
N LYS A 16 4.96 -7.02 1.88
CA LYS A 16 5.92 -7.36 0.84
C LYS A 16 5.59 -8.72 0.22
N GLN A 17 5.29 -9.72 1.05
CA GLN A 17 4.93 -11.05 0.59
C GLN A 17 3.69 -11.03 -0.29
N GLU A 18 2.63 -10.32 0.10
CA GLU A 18 1.43 -10.16 -0.73
C GLU A 18 1.71 -9.45 -2.07
N LEU A 19 2.57 -8.43 -2.07
CA LEU A 19 2.98 -7.75 -3.30
C LEU A 19 3.81 -8.68 -4.21
N SER A 20 4.71 -9.48 -3.63
CA SER A 20 5.48 -10.48 -4.38
C SER A 20 4.58 -11.58 -4.95
N ASN A 21 3.60 -12.06 -4.18
CA ASN A 21 2.59 -13.01 -4.66
C ASN A 21 1.74 -12.43 -5.81
N PHE A 22 1.51 -11.11 -5.80
CA PHE A 22 0.85 -10.38 -6.87
C PHE A 22 1.74 -10.15 -8.11
N GLY A 23 3.02 -10.54 -8.06
CA GLY A 23 3.98 -10.43 -9.17
C GLY A 23 4.88 -9.20 -9.13
N ILE A 24 4.91 -8.45 -8.02
CA ILE A 24 5.78 -7.29 -7.85
C ILE A 24 7.16 -7.74 -7.38
N THR A 25 8.17 -7.43 -8.17
CA THR A 25 9.55 -7.92 -7.95
C THR A 25 10.42 -6.91 -7.21
N HIS A 26 10.05 -5.63 -7.22
CA HIS A 26 10.79 -4.57 -6.53
C HIS A 26 9.88 -3.80 -5.58
N ILE A 27 10.34 -3.67 -4.33
CA ILE A 27 9.54 -3.08 -3.27
C ILE A 27 10.39 -2.08 -2.50
N ASN A 28 10.00 -0.81 -2.59
CA ASN A 28 10.55 0.28 -1.80
C ASN A 28 9.69 0.50 -0.55
N HIS A 29 10.30 0.95 0.55
CA HIS A 29 9.58 1.24 1.79
C HIS A 29 10.00 2.57 2.41
N TRP A 30 9.00 3.40 2.71
CA TRP A 30 9.13 4.58 3.55
C TRP A 30 8.28 4.39 4.80
N SER A 31 8.90 4.33 5.97
CA SER A 31 8.13 4.14 7.22
C SER A 31 7.26 5.35 7.56
N GLY A 32 7.57 6.54 7.02
CA GLY A 32 6.83 7.78 7.26
C GLY A 32 7.11 8.39 8.63
N ARG A 33 7.81 7.68 9.52
CA ARG A 33 8.28 8.15 10.83
C ARG A 33 9.54 9.00 10.74
N LYS A 34 10.37 8.82 9.69
CA LYS A 34 11.62 9.58 9.55
C LYS A 34 11.32 10.95 8.96
N VAL A 35 11.85 12.02 9.55
CA VAL A 35 11.71 13.41 9.07
C VAL A 35 12.13 13.54 7.59
N GLY A 36 13.10 12.74 7.15
CA GLY A 36 13.55 12.69 5.76
C GLY A 36 12.56 12.05 4.77
N ASP A 37 11.65 11.16 5.22
CA ASP A 37 10.69 10.50 4.34
C ASP A 37 9.73 11.50 3.70
N GLY A 38 9.34 12.55 4.43
CA GLY A 38 8.50 13.64 3.92
C GLY A 38 9.15 14.51 2.84
N LYS A 39 10.45 14.33 2.57
CA LYS A 39 11.22 15.01 1.51
C LYS A 39 11.58 14.07 0.35
N LYS A 40 11.28 12.77 0.45
CA LYS A 40 11.59 11.81 -0.61
C LYS A 40 10.66 12.00 -1.81
N ILE A 41 11.22 11.80 -2.99
CA ILE A 41 10.50 11.84 -4.27
C ILE A 41 10.12 10.42 -4.62
N ILE A 42 8.87 10.21 -5.08
CA ILE A 42 8.39 8.88 -5.46
C ILE A 42 9.24 8.42 -6.65
N PRO A 43 9.91 7.26 -6.57
CA PRO A 43 10.76 6.75 -7.65
C PRO A 43 10.00 6.68 -8.98
N HIS A 44 10.70 7.00 -10.08
CA HIS A 44 10.10 7.09 -11.41
C HIS A 44 9.55 5.76 -11.93
N ASP A 45 10.14 4.65 -11.50
CA ASP A 45 9.76 3.28 -11.82
C ASP A 45 8.60 2.75 -10.95
N THR A 46 8.11 3.53 -9.97
CA THR A 46 6.99 3.11 -9.13
C THR A 46 5.69 3.06 -9.94
N GLU A 47 5.12 1.87 -10.07
CA GLU A 47 3.85 1.59 -10.75
C GLU A 47 2.67 1.54 -9.76
N LEU A 48 2.94 1.15 -8.51
CA LEU A 48 1.93 0.99 -7.46
C LEU A 48 2.42 1.59 -6.13
N ILE A 49 1.54 2.30 -5.43
CA ILE A 49 1.80 2.79 -4.07
C ILE A 49 0.85 2.09 -3.11
N VAL A 50 1.40 1.45 -2.07
CA VAL A 50 0.65 0.90 -0.94
C VAL A 50 0.76 1.84 0.23
N LEU A 51 -0.34 2.51 0.58
CA LEU A 51 -0.40 3.46 1.68
C LEU A 51 -0.98 2.78 2.93
N VAL A 52 -0.15 2.65 3.97
CA VAL A 52 -0.54 2.10 5.28
C VAL A 52 -1.06 3.23 6.16
N THR A 53 -2.39 3.33 6.30
CA THR A 53 -3.04 4.55 6.82
C THR A 53 -2.94 4.73 8.33
N ASP A 54 -2.79 3.66 9.11
CA ASP A 54 -2.81 3.76 10.58
C ASP A 54 -1.57 4.44 11.18
N TRP A 55 -0.50 4.56 10.39
CA TRP A 55 0.83 4.94 10.91
C TRP A 55 1.42 6.20 10.27
N ILE A 56 0.63 6.95 9.49
CA ILE A 56 1.11 8.11 8.71
C ILE A 56 0.32 9.38 9.02
N SER A 57 1.03 10.51 9.05
CA SER A 57 0.38 11.82 9.25
C SER A 57 -0.47 12.22 8.04
N HIS A 58 -1.50 13.04 8.28
CA HIS A 58 -2.34 13.60 7.22
C HIS A 58 -1.51 14.41 6.21
N THR A 59 -0.52 15.18 6.68
CA THR A 59 0.37 15.97 5.81
C THR A 59 1.19 15.08 4.87
N PHE A 60 1.74 13.97 5.38
CA PHE A 60 2.50 13.04 4.56
C PHE A 60 1.60 12.33 3.55
N THR A 61 0.43 11.86 3.99
CA THR A 61 -0.60 11.28 3.13
C THR A 61 -0.99 12.22 1.99
N HIS A 62 -1.25 13.50 2.29
CA HIS A 62 -1.63 14.49 1.29
C HIS A 62 -0.53 14.70 0.25
N LYS A 63 0.74 14.78 0.67
CA LYS A 63 1.89 14.89 -0.24
C LYS A 63 2.01 13.69 -1.17
N ILE A 64 1.84 12.47 -0.64
CA ILE A 64 1.91 11.23 -1.42
C ILE A 64 0.77 11.19 -2.44
N LYS A 65 -0.46 11.49 -2.01
CA LYS A 65 -1.63 11.59 -2.91
C LYS A 65 -1.40 12.60 -4.04
N GLN A 66 -0.92 13.79 -3.71
CA GLN A 66 -0.64 14.83 -4.71
C GLN A 66 0.46 14.40 -5.69
N SER A 67 1.54 13.80 -5.18
CA SER A 67 2.67 13.33 -6.00
C SER A 67 2.25 12.19 -6.93
N ALA A 68 1.47 11.24 -6.41
CA ALA A 68 0.92 10.13 -7.19
C ALA A 68 -0.05 10.61 -8.27
N ALA A 69 -0.97 11.53 -7.93
CA ALA A 69 -1.92 12.11 -8.89
C ALA A 69 -1.21 12.86 -10.03
N LYS A 70 -0.18 13.66 -9.71
CA LYS A 70 0.65 14.34 -10.71
C LYS A 70 1.37 13.38 -11.66
N ARG A 71 1.69 12.18 -11.18
CA ARG A 71 2.40 11.15 -11.95
C ARG A 71 1.46 10.10 -12.59
N GLY A 72 0.16 10.14 -12.29
CA GLY A 72 -0.78 9.10 -12.72
C GLY A 72 -0.53 7.73 -12.09
N VAL A 73 0.15 7.66 -10.94
CA VAL A 73 0.48 6.39 -10.26
C VAL A 73 -0.69 5.94 -9.40
N ARG A 74 -1.01 4.65 -9.43
CA ARG A 74 -2.12 4.07 -8.67
C ARG A 74 -1.76 3.95 -7.19
N ILE A 75 -2.72 4.26 -6.32
CA ILE A 75 -2.60 4.11 -4.86
C ILE A 75 -3.60 3.06 -4.37
N VAL A 76 -3.13 2.15 -3.53
CA VAL A 76 -3.93 1.19 -2.77
C VAL A 76 -3.77 1.48 -1.29
N TYR A 77 -4.88 1.52 -0.57
CA TYR A 77 -4.90 1.79 0.86
C TYR A 77 -5.06 0.49 1.63
N THR A 78 -4.27 0.33 2.69
CA THR A 78 -4.44 -0.72 3.68
C THR A 78 -4.35 -0.10 5.09
N PRO A 79 -5.24 -0.44 6.04
CA PRO A 79 -5.15 0.10 7.39
C PRO A 79 -3.82 -0.29 8.06
N ASN A 80 -3.49 -1.59 8.09
CA ASN A 80 -2.30 -2.07 8.80
C ASN A 80 -1.85 -3.50 8.45
N GLY A 81 -2.45 -4.16 7.45
CA GLY A 81 -2.29 -5.62 7.33
C GLY A 81 -2.13 -6.16 5.91
N PRO A 82 -1.44 -7.32 5.78
CA PRO A 82 -1.36 -8.06 4.52
C PRO A 82 -2.73 -8.54 4.04
N ALA A 83 -3.60 -9.01 4.94
CA ALA A 83 -4.93 -9.52 4.58
C ALA A 83 -5.79 -8.47 3.86
N ALA A 84 -5.88 -7.27 4.43
CA ALA A 84 -6.62 -6.17 3.81
C ALA A 84 -6.03 -5.77 2.45
N LEU A 85 -4.70 -5.77 2.33
CA LEU A 85 -4.02 -5.53 1.07
C LEU A 85 -4.36 -6.59 0.02
N ARG A 86 -4.29 -7.88 0.38
CA ARG A 86 -4.62 -9.00 -0.51
C ARG A 86 -6.02 -8.88 -1.09
N THR A 87 -7.02 -8.61 -0.24
CA THR A 87 -8.40 -8.38 -0.71
C THR A 87 -8.48 -7.25 -1.72
N ARG A 88 -7.76 -6.15 -1.48
CA ARG A 88 -7.72 -5.01 -2.42
C ARG A 88 -7.01 -5.35 -3.72
N LEU A 89 -5.87 -6.04 -3.66
CA LEU A 89 -5.11 -6.46 -4.85
C LEU A 89 -5.94 -7.39 -5.76
N ARG A 90 -6.70 -8.32 -5.18
CA ARG A 90 -7.64 -9.18 -5.94
C ARG A 90 -8.73 -8.39 -6.68
N GLN A 91 -9.21 -7.30 -6.09
CA GLN A 91 -10.19 -6.42 -6.76
C GLN A 91 -9.57 -5.65 -7.94
N LEU A 92 -8.23 -5.57 -8.03
CA LEU A 92 -7.54 -4.89 -9.14
C LEU A 92 -7.35 -5.79 -10.36
N HIS A 93 -7.22 -7.10 -10.15
CA HIS A 93 -7.11 -8.11 -11.22
C HIS A 93 -8.04 -9.30 -10.91
N PRO A 94 -9.21 -9.43 -11.56
CA PRO A 94 -10.15 -10.52 -11.31
C PRO A 94 -9.73 -11.87 -11.95
N ALA A 95 -8.46 -12.06 -12.30
CA ALA A 95 -7.98 -13.31 -12.89
C ALA A 95 -7.01 -14.01 -11.94
N HIS A 96 -7.34 -15.26 -11.61
CA HIS A 96 -6.64 -16.25 -10.77
C HIS A 96 -7.12 -16.35 -9.32
N ASP A 97 -8.10 -17.25 -9.15
CA ASP A 97 -8.51 -17.89 -7.91
C ASP A 97 -7.33 -18.46 -7.11
N THR A 98 -7.45 -18.36 -5.79
CA THR A 98 -7.07 -19.40 -4.83
C THR A 98 -7.59 -18.95 -3.47
N GLU A 99 -8.74 -19.51 -3.10
CA GLU A 99 -9.18 -19.79 -1.73
C GLU A 99 -8.39 -19.10 -0.60
N ASP A 100 -9.02 -18.14 0.06
CA ASP A 100 -8.83 -17.93 1.49
C ASP A 100 -10.03 -17.16 2.00
N GLU A 101 -10.87 -17.92 2.67
CA GLU A 101 -11.80 -17.42 3.65
C GLU A 101 -11.03 -16.77 4.79
N CYS A 102 -11.22 -15.47 4.98
CA CYS A 102 -11.34 -14.96 6.33
C CYS A 102 -12.36 -13.82 6.34
N ARG A 103 -13.57 -14.18 6.79
CA ARG A 103 -14.56 -13.25 7.32
C ARG A 103 -13.86 -12.35 8.34
N VAL A 104 -13.70 -11.07 8.03
CA VAL A 104 -13.49 -10.07 9.08
C VAL A 104 -14.43 -8.91 8.84
N THR A 105 -15.60 -9.09 9.42
CA THR A 105 -16.54 -8.11 9.97
C THR A 105 -16.08 -6.66 9.84
N PHE A 106 -16.69 -5.93 8.90
CA PHE A 106 -16.85 -4.48 9.03
C PHE A 106 -17.75 -4.23 10.25
N HIS A 107 -17.16 -3.96 11.40
CA HIS A 107 -17.89 -3.20 12.41
C HIS A 107 -17.62 -1.72 12.13
N GLN A 108 -18.52 -1.13 11.35
CA GLN A 108 -18.70 0.31 11.29
C GLN A 108 -19.08 0.78 12.69
N ALA A 109 -18.18 1.48 13.37
CA ALA A 109 -18.56 2.37 14.45
C ALA A 109 -19.22 3.60 13.82
N LEU A 110 -20.54 3.58 13.73
CA LEU A 110 -21.40 4.75 13.53
C LEU A 110 -22.78 4.43 14.10
N HIS A 111 -22.94 4.69 15.41
CA HIS A 111 -24.15 5.27 15.99
C HIS A 111 -23.82 5.89 17.34
#